data_AF-A0A549TBE2-F1
#
_entry.id   AF-A0A549TBE2-F1
#
_cell.length_a   1.000
_cell.length_b   1.000
_cell.length_c   1.000
_cell.angle_alpha   90.00
_cell.angle_beta   90.00
_cell.angle_gamma   90.00
#
_symmetry.space_group_name_H-M   'P 1'
#
loop_
_entity.id
_entity.type
_entity.pdbx_description
1 polymer ?
#
loop_
_entity_poly.entity_id
_entity_poly.type
_entity_poly.pdbx_seq_one_letter_code
_entity_poly.pdbx_strand_id
1 'polypeptide(L)'
;MTGEEKKVIMASSAGTIFEWYDFYLYGSLAAIIGAQYFTAFPEATRNVFALLAFAAGFIVRPFGALVFGALGDLVGRKYTFLMTILIMGLSTFLVGLLPGYNSWGAAAPIILIILRMLQGLALGGEYGGAAVYVAEHAPANQRGYFTAFIQTTATLGLLLSLIVILGVQSYVNAHWAPTAVLDAAGAAVMNPDGTPKMIKAFDLWGWRVPFLGSILLLLISLYIRMQMNESPAFKKMKEEGAASKAP
;
A
#
# COMPACT_ATOMS: atom_id res chain seq x y z
N MET A 1 -19.42 9.80 -23.35
CA MET A 1 -18.17 10.12 -22.65
C MET A 1 -17.22 10.82 -23.60
N THR A 2 -16.71 11.97 -23.22
CA THR A 2 -15.65 12.69 -23.95
C THR A 2 -14.29 11.99 -23.75
N GLY A 3 -13.30 12.31 -24.59
CA GLY A 3 -11.94 11.78 -24.45
C GLY A 3 -11.27 12.18 -23.13
N GLU A 4 -11.57 13.38 -22.63
CA GLU A 4 -11.09 13.86 -21.34
C GLU A 4 -11.69 13.07 -20.17
N GLU A 5 -13.01 12.79 -20.18
CA GLU A 5 -13.66 12.00 -19.14
C GLU A 5 -13.07 10.59 -19.01
N LYS A 6 -12.76 9.93 -20.15
CA LYS A 6 -12.11 8.61 -20.15
C LYS A 6 -10.70 8.68 -19.57
N LYS A 7 -9.91 9.68 -19.97
CA LYS A 7 -8.54 9.88 -19.48
C LYS A 7 -8.53 10.11 -17.97
N VAL A 8 -9.48 10.89 -17.48
CA VAL A 8 -9.64 11.23 -16.06
C VAL A 8 -10.04 10.00 -15.23
N ILE A 9 -11.01 9.21 -15.69
CA ILE A 9 -11.44 7.98 -15.00
C ILE A 9 -10.32 6.95 -14.98
N MET A 10 -9.59 6.76 -16.08
CA MET A 10 -8.45 5.85 -16.13
C MET A 10 -7.32 6.29 -15.19
N ALA A 11 -6.99 7.58 -15.16
CA ALA A 11 -5.96 8.13 -14.28
C ALA A 11 -6.31 7.95 -12.79
N SER A 12 -7.56 8.25 -12.42
CA SER A 12 -8.08 8.05 -11.06
C SER A 12 -8.04 6.58 -10.65
N SER A 13 -8.54 5.70 -11.53
CA SER A 13 -8.60 4.26 -11.28
C SER A 13 -7.21 3.63 -11.15
N ALA A 14 -6.23 4.06 -11.95
CA ALA A 14 -4.86 3.56 -11.88
C ALA A 14 -4.22 3.84 -10.51
N GLY A 15 -4.44 5.04 -9.96
CA GLY A 15 -4.00 5.37 -8.60
C GLY A 15 -4.59 4.42 -7.56
N THR A 16 -5.90 4.18 -7.62
CA THR A 16 -6.58 3.27 -6.69
C THR A 16 -6.12 1.82 -6.83
N ILE A 17 -5.77 1.35 -8.04
CA ILE A 17 -5.19 0.01 -8.23
C ILE A 17 -3.85 -0.11 -7.47
N PHE A 18 -2.99 0.90 -7.56
CA PHE A 18 -1.69 0.88 -6.89
C PHE A 18 -1.80 0.97 -5.38
N GLU A 19 -2.75 1.76 -4.89
CA GLU A 19 -3.12 1.81 -3.47
C GLU A 19 -3.52 0.43 -2.94
N TRP A 20 -4.41 -0.27 -3.65
CA TRP A 20 -4.82 -1.62 -3.27
C TRP A 20 -3.70 -2.65 -3.43
N TYR A 21 -2.87 -2.52 -4.47
CA TYR A 21 -1.69 -3.36 -4.65
C TYR A 21 -0.81 -3.35 -3.40
N ASP A 22 -0.46 -2.18 -2.86
CA ASP A 22 0.41 -2.06 -1.69
C ASP A 22 -0.24 -2.67 -0.43
N PHE A 23 -1.55 -2.51 -0.26
CA PHE A 23 -2.28 -3.12 0.85
C PHE A 23 -2.30 -4.65 0.73
N TYR A 24 -2.69 -5.19 -0.42
CA TYR A 24 -2.74 -6.62 -0.63
C TYR A 24 -1.36 -7.25 -0.62
N LEU A 25 -0.31 -6.54 -1.07
CA LEU A 25 1.07 -7.00 -0.99
C LEU A 25 1.47 -7.31 0.46
N TYR A 26 1.21 -6.40 1.39
CA TYR A 26 1.45 -6.67 2.81
C TYR A 26 0.58 -7.81 3.33
N GLY A 27 -0.73 -7.77 3.06
CA GLY A 27 -1.68 -8.76 3.57
C GLY A 27 -1.34 -10.19 3.14
N SER A 28 -1.00 -10.38 1.86
CA SER A 28 -0.61 -11.66 1.29
C SER A 28 0.72 -12.19 1.83
N LEU A 29 1.62 -11.30 2.27
CA LEU A 29 2.93 -11.66 2.84
C LEU A 29 2.96 -11.59 4.38
N ALA A 30 1.82 -11.42 5.05
CA ALA A 30 1.75 -11.18 6.49
C ALA A 30 2.43 -12.29 7.32
N ALA A 31 2.31 -13.55 6.92
CA ALA A 31 2.98 -14.67 7.61
C ALA A 31 4.51 -14.57 7.52
N ILE A 32 5.04 -14.22 6.34
CA ILE A 32 6.48 -14.03 6.13
C ILE A 32 6.97 -12.81 6.91
N ILE A 33 6.23 -11.70 6.85
CA ILE A 33 6.55 -10.48 7.63
C ILE A 33 6.54 -10.79 9.13
N GLY A 34 5.55 -11.55 9.61
CA GLY A 34 5.50 -12.05 10.99
C GLY A 34 6.77 -12.79 11.38
N ALA A 35 7.23 -13.69 10.52
CA ALA A 35 8.46 -14.45 10.71
C ALA A 35 9.75 -13.61 10.64
N GLN A 36 9.73 -12.40 10.07
CA GLN A 36 10.91 -11.55 9.90
C GLN A 36 11.02 -10.46 10.97
N TYR A 37 9.89 -9.94 11.46
CA TYR A 37 9.85 -8.77 12.34
C TYR A 37 9.38 -9.07 13.76
N PHE A 38 8.69 -10.18 13.99
CA PHE A 38 8.14 -10.54 15.30
C PHE A 38 8.71 -11.87 15.79
N THR A 39 9.99 -12.13 15.51
CA THR A 39 10.67 -13.41 15.81
C THR A 39 10.79 -13.73 17.30
N ALA A 40 10.72 -12.73 18.17
CA ALA A 40 10.72 -12.92 19.63
C ALA A 40 9.48 -13.65 20.16
N PHE A 41 8.44 -13.83 19.33
CA PHE A 41 7.19 -14.43 19.73
C PHE A 41 6.95 -15.79 19.05
N PRO A 42 6.17 -16.68 19.68
CA PRO A 42 5.73 -17.93 19.05
C PRO A 42 5.00 -17.70 17.72
N GLU A 43 4.95 -18.72 16.87
CA GLU A 43 4.41 -18.63 15.51
C GLU A 43 2.97 -18.09 15.45
N ALA A 44 2.09 -18.55 16.34
CA ALA A 44 0.71 -18.05 16.39
C ALA A 44 0.68 -16.54 16.72
N THR A 45 1.47 -16.11 17.70
CA THR A 45 1.51 -14.72 18.17
C THR A 45 2.11 -13.78 17.13
N ARG A 46 3.22 -14.16 16.49
CA ARG A 46 3.85 -13.33 15.44
C ARG A 46 2.93 -13.11 14.24
N ASN A 47 2.14 -14.12 13.85
CA ASN A 47 1.19 -14.02 12.75
C ASN A 47 0.03 -13.08 13.11
N VAL A 48 -0.48 -13.15 14.35
CA VAL A 48 -1.47 -12.20 14.87
C VAL A 48 -0.90 -10.78 14.87
N PHE A 49 0.34 -10.57 15.32
CA PHE A 49 0.96 -9.24 15.32
C PHE A 49 1.17 -8.67 13.92
N ALA A 50 1.54 -9.49 12.94
CA ALA A 50 1.62 -9.05 11.54
C ALA A 50 0.25 -8.60 11.01
N LEU A 51 -0.83 -9.33 11.34
CA LEU A 51 -2.20 -8.96 10.99
C LEU A 51 -2.70 -7.74 11.77
N LEU A 52 -2.28 -7.55 13.03
CA LEU A 52 -2.57 -6.33 13.80
C LEU A 52 -1.85 -5.11 13.21
N ALA A 53 -0.61 -5.25 12.76
CA ALA A 53 0.09 -4.19 12.03
C ALA A 53 -0.61 -3.87 10.69
N PHE A 54 -1.17 -4.88 10.02
CA PHE A 54 -2.04 -4.67 8.86
C PHE A 54 -3.31 -3.88 9.23
N ALA A 55 -4.00 -4.29 10.30
CA ALA A 55 -5.22 -3.67 10.80
C ALA A 55 -4.99 -2.24 11.34
N ALA A 56 -3.83 -1.96 11.94
CA ALA A 56 -3.45 -0.63 12.41
C ALA A 56 -3.53 0.40 11.28
N GLY A 57 -3.11 0.01 10.06
CA GLY A 57 -3.26 0.82 8.86
C GLY A 57 -4.71 1.14 8.50
N PHE A 58 -5.68 0.28 8.83
CA PHE A 58 -7.11 0.57 8.63
C PHE A 58 -7.68 1.47 9.73
N ILE A 59 -7.26 1.26 10.98
CA ILE A 59 -7.72 2.05 12.14
C ILE A 59 -7.40 3.53 11.97
N VAL A 60 -6.27 3.87 11.35
CA VAL A 60 -5.86 5.26 11.14
C VAL A 60 -6.50 5.94 9.92
N ARG A 61 -7.18 5.19 9.03
CA ARG A 61 -7.79 5.75 7.81
C ARG A 61 -8.81 6.86 8.09
N PRO A 62 -9.74 6.75 9.07
CA PRO A 62 -10.67 7.83 9.36
C PRO A 62 -9.95 9.14 9.75
N PHE A 63 -8.85 9.05 10.48
CA PHE A 63 -8.03 10.21 10.83
C PHE A 63 -7.35 10.80 9.61
N GLY A 64 -6.86 9.94 8.71
CA GLY A 64 -6.33 10.34 7.41
C GLY A 64 -7.35 11.10 6.56
N ALA A 65 -8.60 10.63 6.55
CA ALA A 65 -9.70 11.29 5.84
C ALA A 65 -9.98 12.69 6.40
N LEU A 66 -9.98 12.84 7.73
CA LEU A 66 -10.18 14.14 8.37
C LEU A 66 -9.02 15.11 8.06
N VAL A 67 -7.77 14.65 8.21
CA VAL A 67 -6.58 15.49 8.02
C VAL A 67 -6.38 15.86 6.56
N PHE A 68 -6.33 14.87 5.66
CA PHE A 68 -6.07 15.12 4.24
C PHE A 68 -7.33 15.60 3.49
N GLY A 69 -8.53 15.32 3.99
CA GLY A 69 -9.75 15.96 3.49
C GLY A 69 -9.73 17.46 3.73
N ALA A 70 -9.54 17.88 4.99
CA ALA A 70 -9.47 19.29 5.36
C ALA A 70 -8.29 20.01 4.67
N LEU A 71 -7.13 19.37 4.58
CA LEU A 71 -5.98 19.93 3.87
C LEU A 71 -6.26 20.10 2.36
N GLY A 72 -6.98 19.15 1.75
CA GLY A 72 -7.42 19.22 0.36
C GLY A 72 -8.31 20.44 0.09
N ASP A 73 -9.20 20.77 1.02
CA ASP A 73 -10.10 21.91 0.91
C ASP A 73 -9.39 23.26 1.20
N LEU A 74 -8.31 23.27 1.99
CA LEU A 74 -7.53 24.47 2.32
C LEU A 74 -6.43 24.80 1.30
N VAL A 75 -5.63 23.81 0.92
CA VAL A 75 -4.40 23.99 0.12
C VAL A 75 -4.64 23.66 -1.36
N GLY A 76 -5.64 22.84 -1.65
CA GLY A 76 -5.93 22.32 -2.98
C GLY A 76 -5.79 20.81 -3.03
N ARG A 77 -6.71 20.18 -3.77
CA ARG A 77 -6.81 18.72 -3.85
C ARG A 77 -5.60 18.13 -4.55
N LYS A 78 -5.07 18.77 -5.59
CA LYS A 78 -3.91 18.24 -6.35
C LYS A 78 -2.69 18.03 -5.46
N TYR A 79 -2.34 19.00 -4.63
CA TYR A 79 -1.16 18.93 -3.77
C TYR A 79 -1.34 17.91 -2.65
N THR A 80 -2.54 17.87 -2.07
CA THR A 80 -2.85 16.90 -1.01
C THR A 80 -2.75 15.47 -1.53
N PHE A 81 -3.29 15.20 -2.73
CA PHE A 81 -3.15 13.92 -3.43
C PHE A 81 -1.70 13.52 -3.74
N LEU A 82 -0.85 14.47 -4.11
CA LEU A 82 0.57 14.18 -4.35
C LEU A 82 1.29 13.82 -3.05
N MET A 83 0.99 14.51 -1.96
CA MET A 83 1.59 14.25 -0.66
C MET A 83 1.16 12.87 -0.11
N THR A 84 -0.12 12.51 -0.20
CA THR A 84 -0.62 11.20 0.25
C THR A 84 0.01 10.05 -0.53
N ILE A 85 0.11 10.15 -1.86
CA ILE A 85 0.85 9.15 -2.66
C ILE A 85 2.30 9.02 -2.22
N LEU A 86 2.99 10.15 -2.00
CA LEU A 86 4.40 10.11 -1.57
C LEU A 86 4.54 9.41 -0.22
N ILE A 87 3.71 9.77 0.77
CA ILE A 87 3.73 9.14 2.09
C ILE A 87 3.48 7.64 1.96
N MET A 88 2.46 7.24 1.21
CA MET A 88 2.10 5.84 1.02
C MET A 88 3.18 5.05 0.27
N GLY A 89 3.59 5.48 -0.92
CA GLY A 89 4.55 4.74 -1.73
C GLY A 89 5.94 4.69 -1.10
N LEU A 90 6.38 5.78 -0.45
CA LEU A 90 7.63 5.74 0.33
C LEU A 90 7.51 4.79 1.51
N SER A 91 6.36 4.76 2.21
CA SER A 91 6.17 3.82 3.32
C SER A 91 6.26 2.38 2.83
N THR A 92 5.60 2.03 1.72
CA THR A 92 5.68 0.69 1.11
C THR A 92 7.11 0.33 0.70
N PHE A 93 7.81 1.25 0.03
CA PHE A 93 9.20 1.03 -0.39
C PHE A 93 10.13 0.83 0.81
N LEU A 94 9.98 1.64 1.87
CA LEU A 94 10.79 1.55 3.08
C LEU A 94 10.57 0.23 3.83
N VAL A 95 9.39 -0.39 3.78
CA VAL A 95 9.18 -1.75 4.32
C VAL A 95 10.10 -2.77 3.64
N GLY A 96 10.36 -2.60 2.34
CA GLY A 96 11.29 -3.43 1.58
C GLY A 96 12.75 -3.28 2.03
N LEU A 97 13.15 -2.08 2.47
CA LEU A 97 14.50 -1.78 2.96
C LEU A 97 14.71 -2.05 4.45
N LEU A 98 13.62 -2.10 5.23
CA LEU A 98 13.68 -2.16 6.69
C LEU A 98 14.37 -3.46 7.16
N PRO A 99 15.46 -3.40 7.94
CA PRO A 99 16.12 -4.60 8.44
C PRO A 99 15.22 -5.43 9.37
N GLY A 100 15.39 -6.75 9.37
CA GLY A 100 14.59 -7.66 10.20
C GLY A 100 14.95 -7.58 11.69
N TYR A 101 14.18 -8.32 12.51
CA TYR A 101 14.37 -8.34 13.96
C TYR A 101 15.77 -8.80 14.39
N ASN A 102 16.39 -9.71 13.64
CA ASN A 102 17.73 -10.20 13.95
C ASN A 102 18.81 -9.09 13.89
N SER A 103 18.57 -8.03 13.12
CA SER A 103 19.52 -6.91 13.00
C SER A 103 19.19 -5.78 13.96
N TRP A 104 17.92 -5.40 14.09
CA TRP A 104 17.50 -4.17 14.79
C TRP A 104 16.64 -4.43 16.05
N GLY A 105 16.41 -5.69 16.42
CA GLY A 105 15.58 -6.07 17.57
C GLY A 105 14.18 -5.45 17.51
N ALA A 106 13.70 -4.98 18.66
CA ALA A 106 12.35 -4.40 18.81
C ALA A 106 12.12 -3.13 17.97
N ALA A 107 13.16 -2.44 17.51
CA ALA A 107 12.99 -1.28 16.65
C ALA A 107 12.38 -1.66 15.28
N ALA A 108 12.69 -2.86 14.76
CA ALA A 108 12.20 -3.32 13.47
C ALA A 108 10.65 -3.41 13.41
N PRO A 109 9.95 -4.14 14.31
CA PRO A 109 8.49 -4.17 14.30
C PRO A 109 7.85 -2.82 14.65
N ILE A 110 8.47 -1.98 15.48
CA ILE A 110 7.95 -0.64 15.79
C ILE A 110 7.95 0.24 14.54
N ILE A 111 9.07 0.28 13.81
CA ILE A 111 9.17 1.06 12.56
C ILE A 111 8.21 0.49 11.52
N LEU A 112 8.09 -0.84 11.42
CA LEU A 112 7.10 -1.47 10.54
C LEU A 112 5.68 -0.96 10.82
N ILE A 113 5.26 -0.95 12.08
CA ILE A 113 3.93 -0.46 12.48
C ILE A 113 3.78 1.02 12.15
N ILE A 114 4.80 1.85 12.39
CA ILE A 114 4.77 3.27 12.04
C ILE A 114 4.58 3.45 10.52
N LEU A 115 5.35 2.73 9.69
CA LEU A 115 5.21 2.77 8.23
C LEU A 115 3.79 2.35 7.80
N ARG A 116 3.21 1.33 8.45
CA ARG A 116 1.83 0.90 8.20
C ARG A 116 0.79 1.94 8.59
N MET A 117 1.00 2.65 9.68
CA MET A 117 0.13 3.74 10.10
C MET A 117 0.24 4.94 9.16
N LEU A 118 1.45 5.32 8.73
CA LEU A 118 1.65 6.40 7.75
C LEU A 118 0.96 6.08 6.41
N GLN A 119 1.11 4.85 5.93
CA GLN A 119 0.43 4.36 4.73
C GLN A 119 -1.10 4.39 4.88
N GLY A 120 -1.62 3.95 6.03
CA GLY A 120 -3.05 3.98 6.34
C GLY A 120 -3.62 5.39 6.42
N LEU A 121 -2.88 6.30 7.04
CA LEU A 121 -3.25 7.71 7.16
C LEU A 121 -3.34 8.34 5.77
N ALA A 122 -2.34 8.14 4.92
CA ALA A 122 -2.31 8.68 3.56
C ALA A 122 -3.54 8.27 2.73
N LEU A 123 -4.00 7.03 2.89
CA LEU A 123 -5.10 6.49 2.10
C LEU A 123 -6.49 7.01 2.51
N GLY A 124 -6.62 7.53 3.73
CA GLY A 124 -7.91 7.92 4.31
C GLY A 124 -8.69 8.95 3.49
N GLY A 125 -7.99 9.91 2.89
CA GLY A 125 -8.61 10.97 2.07
C GLY A 125 -8.75 10.63 0.58
N GLU A 126 -8.06 9.60 0.08
CA GLU A 126 -7.92 9.40 -1.37
C GLU A 126 -9.09 8.64 -2.00
N TYR A 127 -9.50 7.52 -1.41
CA TYR A 127 -10.56 6.67 -1.97
C TYR A 127 -11.91 7.39 -2.04
N GLY A 128 -12.29 8.08 -0.94
CA GLY A 128 -13.54 8.85 -0.90
C GLY A 128 -13.55 9.99 -1.91
N GLY A 129 -12.43 10.72 -2.01
CA GLY A 129 -12.27 11.79 -3.00
C GLY A 129 -12.37 11.29 -4.45
N ALA A 130 -11.75 10.15 -4.76
CA ALA A 130 -11.80 9.54 -6.09
C ALA A 130 -13.22 9.10 -6.48
N ALA A 131 -13.97 8.48 -5.55
CA ALA A 131 -15.34 8.04 -5.80
C ALA A 131 -16.29 9.24 -6.05
N VAL A 132 -16.19 10.29 -5.24
CA VAL A 132 -16.96 11.53 -5.43
C VAL A 132 -16.60 12.20 -6.75
N TYR A 133 -15.30 12.32 -7.05
CA TYR A 133 -14.82 12.97 -8.26
C TYR A 133 -15.30 12.25 -9.54
N VAL A 134 -15.32 10.91 -9.54
CA VAL A 134 -15.89 10.13 -10.66
C VAL A 134 -17.41 10.32 -10.75
N ALA A 135 -18.12 10.32 -9.62
CA ALA A 135 -19.57 10.53 -9.60
C ALA A 135 -19.99 11.92 -10.11
N GLU A 136 -19.17 12.96 -9.85
CA GLU A 136 -19.38 14.33 -10.32
C GLU A 136 -19.20 14.47 -11.84
N HIS A 137 -18.25 13.73 -12.43
CA HIS A 137 -17.96 13.78 -13.86
C HIS A 137 -18.72 12.72 -14.68
N ALA A 138 -19.39 11.78 -14.02
CA ALA A 138 -20.14 10.73 -14.68
C ALA A 138 -21.44 11.26 -15.32
N PRO A 139 -21.82 10.76 -16.52
CA PRO A 139 -23.07 11.14 -17.18
C PRO A 139 -24.30 10.94 -16.30
N ALA A 140 -25.31 11.80 -16.48
CA ALA A 140 -26.60 11.65 -15.82
C ALA A 140 -27.16 10.24 -16.08
N ASN A 141 -27.70 9.61 -15.03
CA ASN A 141 -28.21 8.23 -15.01
C ASN A 141 -27.16 7.09 -15.13
N GLN A 142 -25.85 7.38 -15.10
CA GLN A 142 -24.79 6.35 -15.14
C GLN A 142 -23.81 6.41 -13.95
N ARG A 143 -24.07 7.28 -12.96
CA ARG A 143 -23.21 7.48 -11.80
C ARG A 143 -22.91 6.19 -11.04
N GLY A 144 -23.91 5.33 -10.85
CA GLY A 144 -23.74 4.04 -10.18
C GLY A 144 -22.74 3.12 -10.87
N TYR A 145 -22.79 3.05 -12.21
CA TYR A 145 -21.88 2.20 -13.00
C TYR A 145 -20.42 2.65 -12.89
N PHE A 146 -20.15 3.95 -13.08
CA PHE A 146 -18.78 4.48 -13.01
C PHE A 146 -18.23 4.50 -11.58
N THR A 147 -19.08 4.71 -10.57
CA THR A 147 -18.66 4.61 -9.17
C THR A 147 -18.37 3.16 -8.80
N ALA A 148 -19.16 2.20 -9.28
CA ALA A 148 -18.91 0.77 -9.08
C ALA A 148 -17.61 0.30 -9.78
N PHE A 149 -17.21 0.93 -10.87
CA PHE A 149 -15.91 0.67 -11.50
C PHE A 149 -14.74 0.98 -10.56
N ILE A 150 -14.84 1.99 -9.70
CA ILE A 150 -13.81 2.23 -8.67
C ILE A 150 -13.71 1.05 -7.71
N GLN A 151 -14.80 0.35 -7.40
CA GLN A 151 -14.75 -0.85 -6.55
C GLN A 151 -13.98 -2.01 -7.21
N THR A 152 -14.02 -2.13 -8.54
CA THR A 152 -13.29 -3.20 -9.26
C THR A 152 -11.78 -2.99 -9.25
N THR A 153 -11.32 -1.75 -9.05
CA THR A 153 -9.88 -1.44 -8.91
C THR A 153 -9.24 -2.16 -7.74
N ALA A 154 -9.99 -2.45 -6.66
CA ALA A 154 -9.50 -3.24 -5.53
C ALA A 154 -9.15 -4.66 -5.95
N THR A 155 -10.03 -5.30 -6.71
CA THR A 155 -9.79 -6.65 -7.27
C THR A 155 -8.60 -6.65 -8.23
N LEU A 156 -8.44 -5.61 -9.04
CA LEU A 156 -7.28 -5.46 -9.93
C LEU A 156 -5.98 -5.25 -9.13
N GLY A 157 -6.01 -4.49 -8.04
CA GLY A 157 -4.87 -4.31 -7.14
C GLY A 157 -4.46 -5.63 -6.48
N LEU A 158 -5.42 -6.45 -6.03
CA LEU A 158 -5.16 -7.79 -5.53
C LEU A 158 -4.51 -8.67 -6.60
N LEU A 159 -5.07 -8.70 -7.81
CA LEU A 159 -4.55 -9.51 -8.91
C LEU A 159 -3.12 -9.09 -9.26
N LEU A 160 -2.85 -7.79 -9.37
CA LEU A 160 -1.53 -7.25 -9.63
C LEU A 160 -0.54 -7.67 -8.52
N SER A 161 -0.97 -7.58 -7.26
CA SER A 161 -0.15 -7.99 -6.11
C SER A 161 0.22 -9.46 -6.18
N LEU A 162 -0.75 -10.34 -6.45
CA LEU A 162 -0.51 -11.76 -6.59
C LEU A 162 0.38 -12.09 -7.80
N ILE A 163 0.19 -11.43 -8.95
CA ILE A 163 1.04 -11.64 -10.13
C ILE A 163 2.49 -11.29 -9.79
N VAL A 164 2.74 -10.15 -9.13
CA VAL A 164 4.09 -9.74 -8.74
C VAL A 164 4.68 -10.69 -7.70
N ILE A 165 3.92 -11.04 -6.65
CA ILE A 165 4.38 -11.96 -5.61
C ILE A 165 4.74 -13.31 -6.22
N LEU A 166 3.84 -13.93 -6.98
CA LEU A 166 4.05 -15.25 -7.55
C LEU A 166 5.15 -15.24 -8.63
N GLY A 167 5.24 -14.16 -9.42
CA GLY A 167 6.31 -13.96 -10.39
C GLY A 167 7.68 -13.88 -9.73
N VAL A 168 7.82 -13.05 -8.69
CA VAL A 168 9.07 -12.97 -7.92
C VAL A 168 9.35 -14.27 -7.18
N GLN A 169 8.34 -14.87 -6.54
CA GLN A 169 8.50 -16.10 -5.78
C GLN A 169 8.97 -17.26 -6.66
N SER A 170 8.37 -17.42 -7.84
CA SER A 170 8.78 -18.45 -8.80
C SER A 170 10.19 -18.19 -9.32
N TYR A 171 10.51 -16.95 -9.71
CA TYR A 171 11.84 -16.59 -10.18
C TYR A 171 12.93 -16.80 -9.12
N VAL A 172 12.71 -16.30 -7.90
CA VAL A 172 13.68 -16.38 -6.81
C VAL A 172 13.88 -17.84 -6.36
N ASN A 173 12.80 -18.61 -6.19
CA ASN A 173 12.96 -19.99 -5.76
C ASN A 173 13.55 -20.91 -6.85
N ALA A 174 13.48 -20.51 -8.13
CA ALA A 174 14.12 -21.24 -9.22
C ALA A 174 15.64 -20.99 -9.33
N HIS A 175 16.11 -19.80 -8.94
CA HIS A 175 17.51 -19.40 -9.12
C HIS A 175 18.35 -19.47 -7.83
N TRP A 176 17.72 -19.49 -6.66
CA TRP A 176 18.40 -19.56 -5.38
C TRP A 176 17.94 -20.78 -4.57
N ALA A 177 18.91 -21.59 -4.16
CA ALA A 177 18.66 -22.79 -3.37
C ALA A 177 18.08 -22.45 -1.98
N PRO A 178 17.21 -23.30 -1.42
CA PRO A 178 16.78 -23.18 -0.03
C PRO A 178 17.98 -23.22 0.93
N THR A 179 17.86 -22.51 2.04
CA THR A 179 18.91 -22.43 3.09
C THR A 179 18.42 -23.14 4.36
N ALA A 180 19.34 -23.71 5.13
CA ALA A 180 18.99 -24.32 6.41
C ALA A 180 18.64 -23.23 7.43
N VAL A 181 17.54 -23.42 8.17
CA VAL A 181 17.18 -22.58 9.29
C VAL A 181 18.12 -22.89 10.44
N LEU A 182 18.81 -21.87 10.95
CA LEU A 182 19.76 -22.00 12.05
C LEU A 182 19.11 -21.57 13.38
N ASP A 183 19.46 -22.25 14.47
CA ASP A 183 19.12 -21.84 15.82
C ASP A 183 20.05 -20.72 16.35
N ALA A 184 19.84 -20.30 17.59
CA ALA A 184 20.67 -19.25 18.22
C ALA A 184 22.14 -19.66 18.41
N ALA A 185 22.45 -20.96 18.41
CA ALA A 185 23.80 -21.51 18.49
C ALA A 185 24.44 -21.70 17.10
N GLY A 186 23.70 -21.41 16.02
CA GLY A 186 24.15 -21.59 14.64
C GLY A 186 24.01 -23.02 14.11
N ALA A 187 23.36 -23.92 14.86
CA ALA A 187 23.08 -25.28 14.42
C ALA A 187 21.81 -25.34 13.57
N ALA A 188 21.75 -26.28 12.63
CA ALA A 188 20.58 -26.47 11.80
C ALA A 188 19.40 -26.98 12.65
N VAL A 189 18.26 -26.28 12.58
CA VAL A 189 17.02 -26.74 13.19
C VAL A 189 16.56 -27.98 12.45
N MET A 190 16.37 -29.09 13.15
CA MET A 190 15.96 -30.37 12.55
C MET A 190 14.44 -30.56 12.62
N ASN A 191 13.89 -31.16 11.58
CA ASN A 191 12.53 -31.69 11.55
C ASN A 191 12.45 -33.00 12.35
N PRO A 192 11.24 -33.46 12.74
CA PRO A 192 11.05 -34.74 13.44
C PRO A 192 11.56 -35.97 12.68
N ASP A 193 11.72 -35.86 11.35
CA ASP A 193 12.27 -36.91 10.48
C ASP A 193 13.81 -36.92 10.42
N GLY A 194 14.48 -36.03 11.17
CA GLY A 194 15.95 -35.90 11.20
C GLY A 194 16.53 -35.06 10.05
N THR A 195 15.71 -34.50 9.16
CA THR A 195 16.18 -33.61 8.08
C THR A 195 16.29 -32.16 8.55
N PRO A 196 17.23 -31.35 8.02
CA PRO A 196 17.27 -29.92 8.32
C PRO A 196 16.01 -29.20 7.82
N LYS A 197 15.47 -28.32 8.67
CA LYS A 197 14.40 -27.41 8.29
C LYS A 197 14.95 -26.39 7.30
N MET A 198 14.43 -26.41 6.07
CA MET A 198 14.86 -25.51 5.01
C MET A 198 13.90 -24.32 4.86
N ILE A 199 14.43 -23.13 4.63
CA ILE A 199 13.68 -21.93 4.26
C ILE A 199 13.95 -21.59 2.78
N LYS A 200 12.87 -21.31 2.04
CA LYS A 200 12.96 -20.90 0.64
C LYS A 200 13.60 -19.52 0.52
N ALA A 201 14.35 -19.29 -0.55
CA ALA A 201 15.02 -18.00 -0.79
C ALA A 201 14.02 -16.82 -0.82
N PHE A 202 12.81 -17.04 -1.35
CA PHE A 202 11.75 -16.04 -1.31
C PHE A 202 11.36 -15.66 0.12
N ASP A 203 11.13 -16.63 0.99
CA ASP A 203 10.71 -16.40 2.38
C ASP A 203 11.84 -15.78 3.22
N LEU A 204 13.09 -16.03 2.84
CA LEU A 204 14.27 -15.48 3.48
C LEU A 204 14.49 -13.99 3.13
N TRP A 205 14.53 -13.64 1.84
CA TRP A 205 14.83 -12.27 1.40
C TRP A 205 14.02 -11.84 0.18
N GLY A 206 13.62 -12.76 -0.70
CA GLY A 206 12.95 -12.43 -1.97
C GLY A 206 11.62 -11.69 -1.80
N TRP A 207 10.93 -11.89 -0.67
CA TRP A 207 9.70 -11.19 -0.31
C TRP A 207 9.86 -9.66 -0.27
N ARG A 208 11.09 -9.12 -0.15
CA ARG A 208 11.38 -7.68 -0.19
C ARG A 208 11.26 -7.09 -1.59
N VAL A 209 11.53 -7.89 -2.63
CA VAL A 209 11.59 -7.41 -4.02
C VAL A 209 10.29 -6.76 -4.48
N PRO A 210 9.08 -7.30 -4.22
CA PRO A 210 7.83 -6.62 -4.55
C PRO A 210 7.65 -5.25 -3.86
N PHE A 211 8.11 -5.11 -2.61
CA PHE A 211 8.08 -3.85 -1.88
C PHE A 211 9.07 -2.84 -2.48
N LEU A 212 10.28 -3.27 -2.82
CA LEU A 212 11.26 -2.40 -3.50
C LEU A 212 10.77 -2.00 -4.89
N GLY A 213 10.15 -2.93 -5.62
CA GLY A 213 9.54 -2.70 -6.93
C GLY A 213 8.37 -1.71 -6.90
N SER A 214 7.74 -1.49 -5.74
CA SER A 214 6.67 -0.49 -5.59
C SER A 214 7.15 0.94 -5.91
N ILE A 215 8.46 1.22 -5.88
CA ILE A 215 9.01 2.51 -6.29
C ILE A 215 8.66 2.85 -7.74
N LEU A 216 8.61 1.85 -8.63
CA LEU A 216 8.23 2.06 -10.02
C LEU A 216 6.76 2.45 -10.13
N LEU A 217 5.89 1.79 -9.35
CA LEU A 217 4.47 2.12 -9.27
C LEU A 217 4.26 3.51 -8.68
N LEU A 218 5.04 3.89 -7.66
CA LEU A 218 5.05 5.25 -7.11
C LEU A 218 5.41 6.28 -8.18
N LEU A 219 6.50 6.08 -8.93
CA LEU A 219 6.92 7.00 -9.98
C LEU A 219 5.87 7.15 -11.08
N ILE A 220 5.25 6.05 -11.50
CA ILE A 220 4.15 6.05 -12.46
C ILE A 220 2.94 6.80 -11.89
N SER A 221 2.59 6.56 -10.64
CA SER A 221 1.48 7.25 -9.94
C SER A 221 1.70 8.75 -9.89
N LEU A 222 2.90 9.17 -9.50
CA LEU A 222 3.28 10.59 -9.46
C LEU A 222 3.21 11.23 -10.84
N TYR A 223 3.73 10.57 -11.87
CA TYR A 223 3.66 11.06 -13.24
C TYR A 223 2.22 11.28 -13.71
N ILE A 224 1.34 10.30 -13.47
CA ILE A 224 -0.09 10.41 -13.82
C ILE A 224 -0.75 11.56 -13.04
N ARG A 225 -0.50 11.67 -11.73
CA ARG A 225 -1.13 12.68 -10.88
C ARG A 225 -0.62 14.09 -11.14
N MET A 226 0.65 14.26 -11.52
CA MET A 226 1.19 15.56 -11.91
C MET A 226 0.48 16.14 -13.14
N GLN A 227 -0.06 15.30 -14.02
CA GLN A 227 -0.82 15.71 -15.20
C GLN A 227 -2.29 16.03 -14.91
N MET A 228 -2.80 15.75 -13.71
CA MET A 228 -4.17 16.08 -13.35
C MET A 228 -4.32 17.59 -13.07
N ASN A 229 -5.46 18.13 -13.52
CA ASN A 229 -5.87 19.50 -13.27
C ASN A 229 -6.61 19.61 -11.92
N GLU A 230 -6.54 20.79 -11.30
CA GLU A 230 -7.35 21.11 -10.11
C GLU A 230 -8.85 20.93 -10.37
N SER A 231 -9.60 20.58 -9.32
CA SER A 231 -11.05 20.33 -9.45
C SER A 231 -11.78 21.61 -9.90
N PRO A 232 -12.73 21.53 -10.86
CA PRO A 232 -13.56 22.66 -11.27
C PRO A 232 -14.27 23.34 -10.09
N ALA A 233 -14.72 22.55 -9.11
CA ALA A 233 -15.37 23.05 -7.90
C ALA A 233 -14.40 23.86 -7.02
N PHE A 234 -13.14 23.42 -6.90
CA PHE A 234 -12.12 24.15 -6.14
C PHE A 234 -11.72 25.45 -6.83
N LYS A 235 -11.58 25.44 -8.16
CA LYS A 235 -11.35 26.66 -8.94
C LYS A 235 -12.47 27.67 -8.74
N LYS A 236 -13.73 27.22 -8.82
CA LYS A 236 -14.90 28.08 -8.58
C LYS A 236 -14.95 28.63 -7.16
N MET A 237 -14.65 27.82 -6.15
CA MET A 237 -14.58 28.27 -4.74
C MET A 237 -13.50 29.33 -4.52
N LYS A 238 -12.35 29.20 -5.20
CA LYS A 238 -11.25 30.17 -5.17
C LYS A 238 -11.58 31.46 -5.92
N GLU A 239 -12.27 31.35 -7.04
CA GLU A 239 -12.76 32.49 -7.85
C GLU A 239 -13.85 33.28 -7.12
N GLU A 240 -14.72 32.60 -6.36
CA GLU A 240 -15.79 33.21 -5.56
C GLU A 240 -15.26 33.82 -4.24
N GLY A 241 -13.96 33.73 -3.95
CA GLY A 241 -13.36 34.25 -2.71
C GLY A 241 -13.81 33.53 -1.44
N ALA A 242 -14.59 32.45 -1.58
CA ALA A 242 -15.14 31.64 -0.50
C ALA A 242 -14.12 30.60 -0.01
N ALA A 243 -12.86 31.00 0.15
CA ALA A 243 -11.90 30.19 0.91
C ALA A 243 -12.43 30.13 2.35
N SER A 244 -13.07 29.01 2.71
CA SER A 244 -13.68 28.85 4.02
C SER A 244 -12.63 29.10 5.11
N LYS A 245 -12.91 30.05 6.00
CA LYS A 245 -12.06 30.34 7.16
C LYS A 245 -12.25 29.32 8.30
N ALA A 246 -13.16 28.35 8.14
CA ALA A 246 -13.41 27.30 9.13
C ALA A 246 -13.74 25.97 8.42
N PRO A 247 -13.07 24.86 8.80
CA PRO A 247 -13.35 23.52 8.28
C PRO A 247 -14.70 22.97 8.74
#